data_AF-A0A957RGP8-F1
#
_entry.id   AF-A0A957RGP8-F1
#
_cell.length_a   1.000
_cell.length_b   1.000
_cell.length_c   1.000
_cell.angle_alpha   90.00
_cell.angle_beta   90.00
_cell.angle_gamma   90.00
#
_symmetry.space_group_name_H-M   'P 1'
#
loop_
_entity.id
_entity.type
_entity.pdbx_description
1 polymer ?
#
loop_
_entity_poly.entity_id
_entity_poly.type
_entity_poly.pdbx_seq_one_letter_code
_entity_poly.pdbx_strand_id
1 'polypeptide(L)' 'APEEIEAELGYMLGGVAPFAPNDRARVVLDAGVMVWPTIYCGTGRRDRTLEVAPSQLAEVARAHVAELTRTSS' A
#
# COMPACT_ATOMS: atom_id res chain seq x y z
N ALA A 1 -11.32 15.31 -0.07
CA ALA A 1 -12.57 14.64 0.35
C ALA A 1 -12.58 13.19 -0.17
N PRO A 2 -13.35 12.25 0.41
CA PRO A 2 -13.39 10.84 -0.06
C PRO A 2 -13.62 10.70 -1.58
N GLU A 3 -14.34 11.67 -2.14
CA GLU A 3 -14.74 11.81 -3.54
C GLU A 3 -13.57 12.17 -4.48
N GLU A 4 -12.53 12.85 -3.97
CA GLU A 4 -11.32 13.17 -4.74
C GLU A 4 -10.41 11.95 -4.94
N ILE A 5 -10.44 11.01 -3.98
CA ILE A 5 -9.62 9.78 -4.00
C ILE A 5 -10.06 8.85 -5.14
N GLU A 6 -11.37 8.72 -5.35
CA GLU A 6 -11.95 7.87 -6.39
C GLU A 6 -11.65 8.40 -7.79
N ALA A 7 -11.71 9.72 -7.97
CA ALA A 7 -11.48 10.37 -9.25
C ALA A 7 -10.00 10.37 -9.68
N GLU A 8 -9.05 10.52 -8.74
CA GLU A 8 -7.61 10.57 -9.08
C GLU A 8 -6.93 9.19 -9.12
N LEU A 9 -7.41 8.22 -8.34
CA LEU A 9 -6.73 6.93 -8.17
C LEU A 9 -7.49 5.74 -8.77
N GLY A 10 -8.77 5.91 -9.15
CA GLY A 10 -9.60 4.82 -9.67
C GLY A 10 -9.98 3.76 -8.63
N TYR A 11 -9.83 4.05 -7.34
CA TYR A 11 -10.10 3.13 -6.24
C TYR A 11 -11.11 3.73 -5.26
N MET A 12 -12.15 2.96 -4.91
CA MET A 12 -13.03 3.30 -3.79
C MET A 12 -12.32 3.15 -2.44
N LEU A 13 -12.67 4.04 -1.50
CA LEU A 13 -12.19 4.00 -0.12
C LEU A 13 -12.39 2.60 0.50
N GLY A 14 -11.34 2.04 1.10
CA GLY A 14 -11.35 0.70 1.72
C GLY A 14 -10.77 -0.43 0.85
N GLY A 15 -10.35 -0.14 -0.38
CA GLY A 15 -9.75 -1.12 -1.29
C GLY A 15 -8.46 -0.65 -1.95
N VAL A 16 -7.76 0.36 -1.45
CA VAL A 16 -6.57 0.90 -2.13
C VAL A 16 -5.53 -0.20 -2.32
N ALA A 17 -5.19 -0.48 -3.58
CA ALA A 17 -4.12 -1.40 -3.92
C ALA A 17 -2.79 -0.74 -3.57
N PRO A 18 -1.78 -1.50 -3.12
CA PRO A 18 -0.46 -0.95 -2.78
C PRO A 18 0.37 -0.58 -4.02
N PHE A 19 -0.26 -0.39 -5.18
CA PHE A 19 0.37 -0.06 -6.44
C PHE A 19 0.06 1.38 -6.82
N ALA A 20 1.05 2.08 -7.36
CA ALA A 20 0.87 3.46 -7.80
C ALA A 20 -0.25 3.52 -8.87
N PRO A 21 -1.33 4.27 -8.63
CA PRO A 21 -2.44 4.39 -9.60
C PRO A 21 -2.05 5.18 -10.86
N ASN A 22 -0.95 5.94 -10.80
CA ASN A 22 -0.37 6.67 -11.93
C ASN A 22 1.11 6.99 -11.65
N ASP A 23 1.82 7.46 -12.68
CA ASP A 23 3.27 7.75 -12.65
C ASP A 23 3.68 8.88 -11.68
N ARG A 24 2.73 9.65 -11.14
CA ARG A 24 3.01 10.72 -10.18
C ARG A 24 2.92 10.24 -8.73
N ALA A 25 2.28 9.11 -8.48
CA ALA A 25 2.12 8.55 -7.15
C ALA A 25 3.40 7.83 -6.71
N ARG A 26 3.79 8.04 -5.45
CA ARG A 26 4.88 7.30 -4.79
C ARG A 26 4.29 6.34 -3.78
N VAL A 27 4.75 5.09 -3.81
CA VAL A 27 4.43 4.11 -2.77
C VAL A 27 5.52 4.16 -1.71
N VAL A 28 5.13 4.28 -0.45
CA VAL A 28 6.05 4.21 0.69
C VAL A 28 5.56 3.13 1.63
N LEU A 29 6.45 2.23 2.04
CA LEU A 29 6.17 1.16 3.01
C LEU A 29 6.87 1.47 4.32
N ASP A 30 6.17 1.25 5.44
CA ASP A 30 6.79 1.36 6.77
C ASP A 30 7.81 0.23 6.96
N ALA A 31 9.04 0.57 7.37
CA ALA A 31 10.13 -0.40 7.56
C ALA A 31 9.76 -1.53 8.54
N GLY A 32 8.88 -1.28 9.50
CA GLY A 32 8.38 -2.26 10.46
C GLY A 32 7.59 -3.40 9.82
N VAL A 33 7.07 -3.25 8.59
CA VAL A 33 6.40 -4.36 7.90
C VAL A 33 7.37 -5.41 7.38
N MET A 34 8.66 -5.06 7.20
CA MET A 34 9.68 -5.95 6.62
C MET A 34 10.08 -7.10 7.54
N VAL A 35 9.72 -7.06 8.83
CA VAL A 35 10.01 -8.13 9.79
C VAL A 35 9.05 -9.32 9.64
N TRP A 36 7.94 -9.13 8.95
CA TRP A 36 6.91 -10.15 8.78
C TRP A 36 7.19 -10.97 7.51
N PRO A 37 7.01 -12.30 7.55
CA PRO A 37 7.14 -13.12 6.34
C PRO A 37 6.08 -12.79 5.29
N THR A 38 4.89 -12.37 5.75
CA THR A 38 3.72 -12.12 4.92
C THR A 38 2.92 -10.95 5.48
N ILE A 39 2.38 -10.11 4.60
CA ILE A 39 1.43 -9.04 4.90
C ILE A 39 0.18 -9.15 4.03
N TYR A 40 -0.89 -8.50 4.49
CA TYR A 40 -2.19 -8.49 3.84
C TYR A 40 -2.59 -7.06 3.48
N CYS A 41 -2.91 -6.81 2.21
CA CYS A 41 -3.27 -5.46 1.73
C CYS A 41 -4.46 -5.49 0.75
N GLY A 42 -5.06 -4.32 0.52
CA GLY A 42 -6.19 -4.17 -0.40
C GLY A 42 -5.81 -4.52 -1.84
N THR A 43 -6.79 -4.98 -2.63
CA THR A 43 -6.59 -5.40 -4.03
C THR A 43 -7.22 -4.46 -5.06
N GLY A 44 -7.83 -3.34 -4.64
CA GLY A 44 -8.79 -2.59 -5.46
C GLY A 44 -10.22 -3.10 -5.34
N ARG A 45 -10.43 -4.27 -4.69
CA ARG A 45 -11.71 -4.97 -4.60
C ARG A 45 -12.15 -5.14 -3.15
N ARG A 46 -13.47 -5.22 -2.92
CA ARG A 46 -14.05 -5.38 -1.57
C ARG A 46 -14.17 -6.82 -1.09
N ASP A 47 -14.03 -7.78 -2.00
CA ASP A 47 -14.24 -9.20 -1.73
C ASP A 47 -12.94 -9.98 -1.50
N ARG A 48 -11.77 -9.32 -1.63
CA ARG A 48 -10.45 -9.99 -1.62
C ARG A 48 -9.34 -9.14 -1.04
N THR A 49 -8.40 -9.83 -0.41
CA THR A 49 -7.15 -9.29 0.12
C THR A 49 -5.97 -9.93 -0.61
N LEU A 50 -4.89 -9.18 -0.80
CA LEU A 50 -3.63 -9.66 -1.34
C LEU A 50 -2.76 -10.12 -0.18
N GLU A 51 -2.43 -11.41 -0.16
CA GLU A 51 -1.38 -11.98 0.67
C GLU A 51 -0.05 -11.91 -0.10
N VAL A 52 0.98 -11.28 0.47
CA VAL A 52 2.25 -11.06 -0.23
C VAL A 52 3.41 -10.90 0.75
N ALA A 53 4.61 -11.33 0.35
CA ALA A 53 5.83 -11.02 1.09
C ALA A 53 6.15 -9.51 0.96
N PRO A 54 6.52 -8.80 2.05
CA PRO A 54 6.82 -7.38 2.00
C PRO A 54 7.87 -6.98 0.96
N SER A 55 8.90 -7.81 0.77
CA SER A 55 9.96 -7.60 -0.21
C SER A 55 9.45 -7.63 -1.65
N GLN A 56 8.61 -8.62 -1.98
CA GLN A 56 7.98 -8.72 -3.30
C GLN A 56 7.06 -7.54 -3.56
N LEU A 57 6.31 -7.11 -2.54
CA LEU A 57 5.45 -5.94 -2.68
C LEU A 57 6.28 -4.67 -2.95
N ALA A 58 7.37 -4.46 -2.21
CA ALA A 58 8.24 -3.31 -2.40
C ALA A 58 8.82 -3.26 -3.81
N GLU A 59 9.22 -4.41 -4.36
CA GLU A 59 9.74 -4.51 -5.73
C GLU A 59 8.68 -4.15 -6.77
N VAL A 60 7.52 -4.82 -6.73
CA VAL A 60 6.45 -4.63 -7.72
C VAL A 60 5.88 -3.22 -7.67
N ALA A 61 5.71 -2.66 -6.47
CA ALA A 61 5.19 -1.32 -6.27
C ALA A 61 6.24 -0.21 -6.46
N ARG A 62 7.52 -0.57 -6.69
CA ARG A 62 8.66 0.36 -6.68
C ARG A 62 8.65 1.24 -5.43
N ALA A 63 8.35 0.63 -4.29
CA ALA A 63 8.11 1.35 -3.05
C ALA A 63 9.43 1.82 -2.43
N HIS A 64 9.36 2.98 -1.79
CA HIS A 64 10.40 3.42 -0.87
C HIS A 64 10.11 2.87 0.53
N VAL A 65 11.09 2.24 1.17
CA VAL A 65 10.93 1.75 2.55
C VAL A 65 11.47 2.81 3.51
N ALA A 66 10.67 3.23 4.49
CA ALA A 66 11.02 4.27 5.46
C ALA A 66 10.37 4.01 6.81
N GLU A 67 10.89 4.58 7.90
CA GLU A 67 10.20 4.56 9.20
C GLU A 67 9.08 5.61 9.18
N LEU A 68 7.82 5.15 9.24
CA LEU A 68 6.64 6.03 9.18
C LEU A 68 5.93 6.10 10.53
N THR A 69 5.97 5.02 11.31
CA THR A 69 5.32 4.94 12.61
C THR A 69 6.17 5.56 13.71
N ARG A 70 5.53 6.36 14.58
CA ARG A 70 6.18 6.87 15.79
C ARG A 70 6.23 5.77 16.82
N THR A 71 7.43 5.33 17.19
CA THR A 71 7.63 4.46 18.36
C THR A 71 7.30 5.28 19.61
N SER A 72 6.20 4.94 20.27
CA SER A 72 5.88 5.53 21.57
C SER A 72 6.76 4.81 22.59
N SER A 73 7.72 5.51 23.20
CA SER A 73 8.41 5.05 24.40
C SER A 73 7.52 5.15 25.62
#